data_AF-A0AAP0WUU4-F1
#
_entry.id   AF-A0AAP0WUU4-F1
#
_cell.length_a   1.000
_cell.length_b   1.000
_cell.length_c   1.000
_cell.angle_alpha   90.00
_cell.angle_beta   90.00
_cell.angle_gamma   90.00
#
_symmetry.space_group_name_H-M   'P 1'
#
loop_
_entity.id
_entity.type
_entity.pdbx_description
1 polymer ?
#
loop_
_entity_poly.entity_id
_entity_poly.type
_entity_poly.pdbx_seq_one_letter_code
_entity_poly.pdbx_strand_id
1 'polypeptide(L)'
;MGCLVSTPRVSGGIRSKPGKVGEIVVFVPGLRIPKPIDFSQPLGDALSKSLIERLSALRTRIVVMAGQEEPMSAKPRRTATQHGGSSLADLQQALEDYLPVLLGLVQNGIHLQHMLQFVWANQEDYAEETAMSNSWYQVLSVLHLMAMLSLSQANTLLLPKKTADSYQSKVSEESRRASVDIFLKAAGYLDFAVQHVLPQFPPELRKDLPLDLAEGVLQALSLQALGHAATVQVMIEDA
;
A
#
# COMPACT_ATOMS: atom_id res chain seq x y z
N MET A 1 -25.21 -5.62 -42.79
CA MET A 1 -24.43 -5.12 -43.95
C MET A 1 -25.01 -3.79 -44.38
N GLY A 2 -24.19 -2.73 -44.41
CA GLY A 2 -24.63 -1.39 -44.79
C GLY A 2 -23.57 -0.35 -44.46
N CYS A 3 -22.49 -0.35 -45.25
CA CYS A 3 -21.36 0.57 -45.18
C CYS A 3 -21.76 1.94 -45.76
N LEU A 4 -21.51 3.04 -45.04
CA LEU A 4 -21.56 4.39 -45.60
C LEU A 4 -20.13 4.89 -45.83
N VAL A 5 -19.80 5.02 -47.11
CA VAL A 5 -18.55 5.57 -47.64
C VAL A 5 -18.52 7.09 -47.39
N SER A 6 -17.42 7.59 -46.84
CA SER A 6 -17.08 9.02 -46.84
C SER A 6 -15.72 9.20 -47.52
N THR A 7 -15.67 10.10 -48.50
CA THR A 7 -14.53 10.38 -49.40
C THR A 7 -13.38 11.13 -48.70
N PRO A 8 -12.14 11.05 -49.22
CA PRO A 8 -11.00 11.75 -48.62
C PRO A 8 -10.89 13.17 -49.18
N ARG A 9 -10.80 14.18 -48.31
CA ARG A 9 -10.24 15.50 -48.64
C ARG A 9 -8.92 15.66 -47.89
N VAL A 10 -7.82 15.64 -48.63
CA VAL A 10 -6.50 16.06 -48.15
C VAL A 10 -6.28 17.51 -48.56
N SER A 11 -6.18 18.42 -47.59
CA SER A 11 -5.14 19.47 -47.54
C SER A 11 -5.37 20.43 -46.39
N GLY A 12 -4.31 20.64 -45.60
CA GLY A 12 -4.14 21.81 -44.73
C GLY A 12 -4.67 21.68 -43.31
N GLY A 13 -4.06 20.82 -42.49
CA GLY A 13 -4.29 20.78 -41.05
C GLY A 13 -2.99 20.55 -40.31
N ILE A 14 -2.60 21.51 -39.47
CA ILE A 14 -1.45 21.47 -38.57
C ILE A 14 -1.40 20.09 -37.91
N ARG A 15 -0.33 19.32 -38.16
CA ARG A 15 -0.05 18.09 -37.40
C ARG A 15 0.08 18.50 -35.94
N SER A 16 -0.99 18.35 -35.15
CA SER A 16 -0.87 18.40 -33.71
C SER A 16 0.10 17.27 -33.34
N LYS A 17 1.25 17.65 -32.77
CA LYS A 17 2.10 16.67 -32.11
C LYS A 17 1.24 15.97 -31.06
N PRO A 18 1.30 14.63 -30.92
CA PRO A 18 0.63 13.96 -29.81
C PRO A 18 1.09 14.65 -28.53
N GLY A 19 0.12 15.16 -27.77
CA GLY A 19 0.38 15.91 -26.55
C GLY A 19 1.25 15.07 -25.63
N LYS A 20 2.26 15.69 -25.00
CA LYS A 20 3.01 15.04 -23.92
C LYS A 20 1.99 14.58 -22.89
N VAL A 21 1.84 13.27 -22.76
CA VAL A 21 1.01 12.63 -21.74
C VAL A 21 1.46 13.18 -20.39
N GLY A 22 0.49 13.70 -19.62
CA GLY A 22 0.75 14.36 -18.34
C GLY A 22 1.37 13.41 -17.31
N GLU A 23 1.92 14.00 -16.25
CA GLU A 23 2.43 13.24 -15.10
C GLU A 23 1.28 12.45 -14.45
N ILE A 24 1.50 11.16 -14.19
CA ILE A 24 0.56 10.33 -13.43
C ILE A 24 0.95 10.43 -11.96
N VAL A 25 0.00 10.85 -11.13
CA VAL A 25 0.13 10.83 -9.67
C VAL A 25 -1.06 10.07 -9.12
N VAL A 26 -0.80 9.09 -8.27
CA VAL A 26 -1.82 8.29 -7.59
C VAL A 26 -2.05 8.88 -6.21
N PHE A 27 -3.31 8.99 -5.82
CA PHE A 27 -3.64 9.34 -4.44
C PHE A 27 -3.25 8.19 -3.50
N VAL A 28 -2.49 8.49 -2.45
CA VAL A 28 -2.10 7.52 -1.42
C VAL A 28 -2.53 8.07 -0.07
N PRO A 29 -3.48 7.42 0.62
CA PRO A 29 -3.80 7.72 2.02
C PRO A 29 -2.58 7.63 2.93
N GLY A 30 -2.64 8.33 4.07
CA GLY A 30 -1.65 8.26 5.13
C GLY A 30 -1.34 6.84 5.58
N LEU A 31 -0.07 6.58 5.94
CA LEU A 31 0.32 5.28 6.44
C LEU A 31 -0.26 5.04 7.84
N ARG A 32 -0.72 3.82 8.09
CA ARG A 32 -1.03 3.38 9.45
C ARG A 32 0.26 2.96 10.12
N ILE A 33 0.60 3.60 11.23
CA ILE A 33 1.81 3.32 12.01
C ILE A 33 1.46 2.39 13.18
N PRO A 34 2.02 1.18 13.22
CA PRO A 34 1.75 0.25 14.31
C PRO A 34 2.43 0.69 15.61
N LYS A 35 1.79 0.43 16.75
CA LYS A 35 2.41 0.59 18.06
C LYS A 35 3.08 -0.71 18.56
N PRO A 36 4.07 -0.60 19.47
CA PRO A 36 4.64 -1.76 20.16
C PRO A 36 3.57 -2.56 20.90
N ILE A 37 3.77 -3.88 20.96
CA ILE A 37 2.91 -4.81 21.69
C ILE A 37 3.82 -5.78 22.43
N ASP A 38 3.51 -6.05 23.69
CA ASP A 38 4.15 -7.13 24.44
C ASP A 38 3.36 -8.42 24.22
N PHE A 39 3.94 -9.37 23.49
CA PHE A 39 3.35 -10.69 23.25
C PHE A 39 3.64 -11.68 24.37
N SER A 40 4.58 -11.39 25.26
CA SER A 40 5.05 -12.34 26.28
C SER A 40 4.03 -12.57 27.39
N GLN A 41 3.38 -11.50 27.86
CA GLN A 41 2.34 -11.61 28.88
C GLN A 41 1.10 -12.36 28.38
N PRO A 42 0.51 -12.01 27.22
CA PRO A 42 -0.78 -12.59 26.83
C PRO A 42 -0.64 -13.99 26.24
N LEU A 43 0.48 -14.30 25.58
CA LEU A 43 0.67 -15.56 24.86
C LEU A 43 1.64 -16.52 25.54
N GLY A 44 2.24 -16.14 26.67
CA GLY A 44 3.34 -16.86 27.33
C GLY A 44 3.07 -18.34 27.61
N ASP A 45 1.83 -18.67 27.96
CA ASP A 45 1.41 -20.04 28.26
C ASP A 45 0.83 -20.77 27.05
N ALA A 46 0.49 -20.04 25.98
CA ALA A 46 -0.19 -20.56 24.81
C ALA A 46 0.75 -20.94 23.66
N LEU A 47 1.91 -20.27 23.55
CA LEU A 47 2.85 -20.43 22.44
C LEU A 47 4.26 -20.74 22.94
N SER A 48 5.09 -21.33 22.08
CA SER A 48 6.50 -21.54 22.39
C SER A 48 7.23 -20.20 22.51
N LYS A 49 8.22 -20.14 23.41
CA LYS A 49 9.07 -18.95 23.60
C LYS A 49 9.70 -18.46 22.29
N SER A 50 10.18 -19.38 21.45
CA SER A 50 10.77 -19.05 20.15
C SER A 50 9.79 -18.39 19.18
N LEU A 51 8.50 -18.76 19.22
CA LEU A 51 7.48 -18.14 18.38
C LEU A 51 7.13 -16.74 18.89
N ILE A 52 7.02 -16.57 20.22
CA ILE A 52 6.79 -15.26 20.86
C ILE A 52 7.94 -14.31 20.54
N GLU A 53 9.19 -14.77 20.67
CA GLU A 53 10.40 -14.00 20.33
C GLU A 53 10.40 -13.59 18.85
N ARG A 54 10.10 -14.53 17.94
CA ARG A 54 10.02 -14.25 16.51
C ARG A 54 8.94 -13.22 16.18
N LEU A 55 7.75 -13.36 16.75
CA LEU A 55 6.63 -12.44 16.55
C LEU A 55 6.96 -11.04 17.08
N SER A 56 7.57 -10.97 18.25
CA SER A 56 8.01 -9.72 18.89
C SER A 56 9.09 -9.01 18.06
N ALA A 57 10.08 -9.76 17.55
CA ALA A 57 11.14 -9.22 16.71
C ALA A 57 10.61 -8.66 15.39
N LEU A 58 9.72 -9.40 14.71
CA LEU A 58 9.09 -8.96 13.46
C LEU A 58 8.23 -7.71 13.69
N ARG A 59 7.39 -7.70 14.72
CA ARG A 59 6.57 -6.53 15.07
C ARG A 59 7.44 -5.32 15.39
N THR A 60 8.49 -5.50 16.18
CA THR A 60 9.41 -4.41 16.54
C THR A 60 10.09 -3.82 15.31
N ARG A 61 10.57 -4.67 14.38
CA ARG A 61 11.16 -4.23 13.11
C ARG A 61 10.18 -3.36 12.31
N ILE A 62 8.93 -3.80 12.17
CA ILE A 62 7.88 -3.04 11.46
C ILE A 62 7.61 -1.71 12.15
N VAL A 63 7.45 -1.68 13.48
CA VAL A 63 7.19 -0.45 14.24
C VAL A 63 8.30 0.57 14.04
N VAL A 64 9.57 0.15 14.12
CA VAL A 64 10.72 1.03 13.92
C VAL A 64 10.77 1.57 12.49
N MET A 65 10.58 0.71 11.49
CA MET A 65 10.63 1.13 10.08
C MET A 65 9.46 2.04 9.71
N ALA A 66 8.23 1.70 10.12
CA ALA A 66 7.05 2.51 9.83
C ALA A 66 7.12 3.88 10.51
N GLY A 67 7.60 3.97 11.76
CA GLY A 67 7.74 5.25 12.46
C GLY A 67 8.79 6.19 11.85
N GLN A 68 9.70 5.68 11.02
CA GLN A 68 10.67 6.52 10.28
C GLN A 68 10.06 7.18 9.04
N GLU A 69 8.94 6.65 8.54
CA GLU A 69 8.22 7.19 7.38
C GLU A 69 7.23 8.31 7.75
N GLU A 70 7.17 8.72 9.04
CA GLU A 70 6.37 9.88 9.46
C GLU A 70 6.91 11.20 8.86
N PRO A 71 6.04 12.13 8.41
CA PRO A 71 6.44 13.39 7.86
C PRO A 71 6.90 14.28 9.01
N MET A 72 8.21 14.33 9.22
CA MET A 72 8.84 15.19 10.21
C MET A 72 8.48 16.65 9.88
N SER A 73 7.57 17.22 10.67
CA SER A 73 7.18 18.62 10.56
C SER A 73 8.41 19.53 10.64
N ALA A 74 8.54 20.40 9.63
CA ALA A 74 9.43 21.56 9.60
C ALA A 74 10.93 21.33 9.88
N LYS A 75 11.67 20.78 8.91
CA LYS A 75 13.00 21.29 8.46
C LYS A 75 13.51 20.48 7.25
N PRO A 76 14.03 21.12 6.18
CA PRO A 76 14.63 20.40 5.08
C PRO A 76 16.01 19.92 5.54
N ARG A 77 16.10 18.69 6.06
CA ARG A 77 17.42 18.06 6.16
C ARG A 77 17.83 17.72 4.73
N ARG A 78 18.73 18.55 4.19
CA ARG A 78 19.47 18.31 2.96
C ARG A 78 20.38 17.09 3.14
N THR A 79 19.77 15.92 3.10
CA THR A 79 20.42 14.66 2.74
C THR A 79 19.37 13.89 1.97
N ALA A 80 19.19 14.28 0.71
CA ALA A 80 18.70 13.37 -0.31
C ALA A 80 19.77 12.28 -0.46
N THR A 81 19.84 11.36 0.50
CA THR A 81 20.34 10.03 0.18
C THR A 81 19.32 9.44 -0.78
N GLN A 82 19.79 8.96 -1.92
CA GLN A 82 19.03 8.39 -3.02
C GLN A 82 18.33 7.05 -2.63
N HIS A 83 17.83 6.94 -1.40
CA HIS A 83 17.48 5.71 -0.70
C HIS A 83 16.05 5.72 -0.10
N GLY A 84 15.19 6.69 -0.43
CA GLY A 84 13.77 6.61 -0.04
C GLY A 84 13.05 5.38 -0.61
N GLY A 85 13.55 4.79 -1.69
CA GLY A 85 13.04 3.52 -2.21
C GLY A 85 13.48 2.29 -1.40
N SER A 86 14.62 2.34 -0.71
CA SER A 86 15.11 1.18 0.05
C SER A 86 14.37 1.03 1.37
N SER A 87 14.02 2.12 2.07
CA SER A 87 13.28 2.03 3.33
C SER A 87 11.87 1.46 3.15
N LEU A 88 11.13 1.91 2.12
CA LEU A 88 9.81 1.38 1.79
C LEU A 88 9.86 -0.09 1.38
N ALA A 89 10.87 -0.50 0.61
CA ALA A 89 11.05 -1.90 0.22
C ALA A 89 11.41 -2.79 1.42
N ASP A 90 12.27 -2.30 2.33
CA ASP A 90 12.64 -3.02 3.55
C ASP A 90 11.45 -3.20 4.50
N LEU A 91 10.58 -2.19 4.61
CA LEU A 91 9.34 -2.26 5.37
C LEU A 91 8.34 -3.23 4.72
N GLN A 92 8.20 -3.18 3.40
CA GLN A 92 7.37 -4.14 2.66
C GLN A 92 7.81 -5.58 2.93
N GLN A 93 9.12 -5.86 2.86
CA GLN A 93 9.67 -7.18 3.16
C GLN A 93 9.41 -7.60 4.62
N ALA A 94 9.56 -6.67 5.58
CA ALA A 94 9.28 -6.96 6.98
C ALA A 94 7.81 -7.36 7.21
N LEU A 95 6.88 -6.74 6.48
CA LEU A 95 5.46 -7.10 6.51
C LEU A 95 5.21 -8.47 5.87
N GLU A 96 5.86 -8.78 4.75
CA GLU A 96 5.80 -10.09 4.10
C GLU A 96 6.36 -11.21 4.99
N ASP A 97 7.41 -10.95 5.76
CA ASP A 97 7.97 -11.90 6.73
C ASP A 97 7.06 -12.12 7.95
N TYR A 98 6.30 -11.09 8.33
CA TYR A 98 5.40 -11.09 9.49
C TYR A 98 4.06 -11.77 9.20
N LEU A 99 3.50 -11.55 8.01
CA LEU A 99 2.16 -12.00 7.65
C LEU A 99 1.94 -13.53 7.81
N PRO A 100 2.86 -14.43 7.40
CA PRO A 100 2.68 -15.88 7.59
C PRO A 100 2.63 -16.27 9.07
N VAL A 101 3.45 -15.62 9.91
CA VAL A 101 3.46 -15.87 11.36
C VAL A 101 2.14 -15.43 11.98
N LEU A 102 1.65 -14.25 11.59
CA LEU A 102 0.36 -13.71 12.03
C LEU A 102 -0.83 -14.58 11.59
N LEU A 103 -0.85 -15.02 10.33
CA LEU A 103 -1.89 -15.93 9.83
C LEU A 103 -1.88 -17.26 10.59
N GLY A 104 -0.70 -17.77 10.94
CA GLY A 104 -0.58 -18.94 11.81
C GLY A 104 -1.22 -18.75 13.19
N LEU A 105 -1.18 -17.54 13.76
CA LEU A 105 -1.88 -17.22 15.01
C LEU A 105 -3.40 -17.17 14.82
N VAL A 106 -3.85 -16.59 13.72
CA VAL A 106 -5.27 -16.41 13.42
C VAL A 106 -5.97 -17.74 13.12
N GLN A 107 -5.32 -18.62 12.35
CA GLN A 107 -5.88 -19.90 11.93
C GLN A 107 -5.87 -20.96 13.04
N ASN A 108 -4.84 -20.99 13.88
CA ASN A 108 -4.72 -21.97 14.97
C ASN A 108 -5.25 -21.46 16.31
N GLY A 109 -5.63 -20.19 16.40
CA GLY A 109 -5.82 -19.49 17.66
C GLY A 109 -7.17 -18.81 17.79
N ILE A 110 -8.29 -19.52 17.56
CA ILE A 110 -9.64 -18.99 17.89
C ILE A 110 -9.67 -18.48 19.34
N HIS A 111 -8.98 -19.16 20.27
CA HIS A 111 -8.82 -18.72 21.66
C HIS A 111 -7.87 -17.52 21.85
N LEU A 112 -6.96 -17.26 20.90
CA LEU A 112 -5.95 -16.20 20.97
C LEU A 112 -6.42 -14.89 20.31
N GLN A 113 -7.51 -14.93 19.52
CA GLN A 113 -7.99 -13.79 18.72
C GLN A 113 -8.26 -12.53 19.55
N HIS A 114 -8.64 -12.69 20.81
CA HIS A 114 -9.02 -11.58 21.70
C HIS A 114 -8.01 -11.32 22.83
N MET A 115 -6.91 -12.08 22.92
CA MET A 115 -5.94 -11.92 23.99
C MET A 115 -4.96 -10.76 23.75
N LEU A 116 -4.90 -10.26 22.51
CA LEU A 116 -4.01 -9.17 22.11
C LEU A 116 -4.83 -7.98 21.67
N GLN A 117 -4.52 -6.81 22.23
CA GLN A 117 -5.03 -5.54 21.74
C GLN A 117 -4.02 -4.96 20.75
N PHE A 118 -4.45 -4.76 19.50
CA PHE A 118 -3.62 -4.19 18.47
C PHE A 118 -3.93 -2.71 18.33
N VAL A 119 -2.89 -1.87 18.44
CA VAL A 119 -3.00 -0.41 18.34
C VAL A 119 -2.25 0.10 17.12
N TRP A 120 -2.91 0.98 16.37
CA TRP A 120 -2.39 1.63 15.17
C TRP A 120 -2.74 3.13 15.21
N ALA A 121 -1.80 3.98 14.80
CA ALA A 121 -2.03 5.41 14.60
C ALA A 121 -2.15 5.72 13.10
N ASN A 122 -2.95 6.71 12.74
CA ASN A 122 -2.98 7.24 11.38
C ASN A 122 -1.98 8.39 11.24
N GLN A 123 -1.12 8.36 10.23
CA GLN A 123 -0.16 9.43 9.94
C GLN A 123 -0.82 10.77 9.57
N GLU A 124 -2.04 10.74 9.00
CA GLU A 124 -2.80 11.95 8.65
C GLU A 124 -3.60 12.52 9.82
N ASP A 125 -3.88 11.70 10.84
CA ASP A 125 -4.55 12.11 12.07
C ASP A 125 -3.89 11.46 13.30
N TYR A 126 -2.85 12.14 13.81
CA TYR A 126 -2.09 11.68 14.98
C TYR A 126 -2.93 11.56 16.26
N ALA A 127 -4.11 12.18 16.31
CA ALA A 127 -4.99 12.10 17.48
C ALA A 127 -5.85 10.83 17.47
N GLU A 128 -6.06 10.21 16.30
CA GLU A 128 -6.85 8.99 16.16
C GLU A 128 -5.98 7.73 16.23
N GLU A 129 -5.65 7.33 17.45
CA GLU A 129 -5.22 5.96 17.72
C GLU A 129 -6.41 5.01 17.73
N THR A 130 -6.27 3.90 16.99
CA THR A 130 -7.32 2.90 16.84
C THR A 130 -6.84 1.58 17.43
N ALA A 131 -7.59 1.08 18.40
CA ALA A 131 -7.24 -0.09 19.18
C ALA A 131 -8.35 -1.15 19.08
N MET A 132 -7.99 -2.39 18.72
CA MET A 132 -8.95 -3.49 18.66
C MET A 132 -8.33 -4.80 19.12
N SER A 133 -9.06 -5.52 19.98
CA SER A 133 -8.66 -6.84 20.46
C SER A 133 -9.12 -7.94 19.50
N ASN A 134 -8.59 -7.91 18.28
CA ASN A 134 -8.93 -8.87 17.23
C ASN A 134 -7.71 -9.12 16.31
N SER A 135 -7.28 -10.38 16.19
CA SER A 135 -6.17 -10.73 15.30
C SER A 135 -6.46 -10.53 13.82
N TRP A 136 -7.71 -10.60 13.37
CA TRP A 136 -8.08 -10.25 11.99
C TRP A 136 -7.95 -8.75 11.73
N TYR A 137 -8.14 -7.89 12.74
CA TYR A 137 -7.86 -6.45 12.63
C TYR A 137 -6.37 -6.18 12.41
N GLN A 138 -5.51 -6.97 13.03
CA GLN A 138 -4.08 -6.91 12.76
C GLN A 138 -3.75 -7.33 11.33
N VAL A 139 -4.35 -8.42 10.83
CA VAL A 139 -4.15 -8.86 9.43
C VAL A 139 -4.63 -7.79 8.47
N LEU A 140 -5.82 -7.23 8.71
CA LEU A 140 -6.41 -6.17 7.89
C LEU A 140 -5.51 -4.93 7.84
N SER A 141 -5.01 -4.48 9.00
CA SER A 141 -4.12 -3.32 9.09
C SER A 141 -2.78 -3.55 8.39
N VAL A 142 -2.22 -4.76 8.46
CA VAL A 142 -1.01 -5.15 7.72
C VAL A 142 -1.24 -5.11 6.22
N LEU A 143 -2.32 -5.73 5.72
CA LEU A 143 -2.64 -5.72 4.29
C LEU A 143 -2.88 -4.31 3.76
N HIS A 144 -3.58 -3.47 4.53
CA HIS A 144 -3.76 -2.06 4.19
C HIS A 144 -2.41 -1.34 4.08
N LEU A 145 -1.53 -1.46 5.08
CA LEU A 145 -0.21 -0.83 5.02
C LEU A 145 0.62 -1.32 3.81
N MET A 146 0.61 -2.63 3.54
CA MET A 146 1.28 -3.21 2.36
C MET A 146 0.77 -2.63 1.05
N ALA A 147 -0.54 -2.37 0.95
CA ALA A 147 -1.13 -1.70 -0.21
C ALA A 147 -0.66 -0.24 -0.31
N MET A 148 -0.68 0.52 0.79
CA MET A 148 -0.27 1.93 0.79
C MET A 148 1.20 2.13 0.44
N LEU A 149 2.07 1.23 0.93
CA LEU A 149 3.49 1.21 0.57
C LEU A 149 3.67 0.89 -0.92
N SER A 150 2.92 -0.07 -1.45
CA SER A 150 2.94 -0.42 -2.87
C SER A 150 2.51 0.78 -3.74
N LEU A 151 1.42 1.45 -3.39
CA LEU A 151 0.98 2.67 -4.10
C LEU A 151 2.04 3.78 -4.06
N SER A 152 2.68 3.99 -2.90
CA SER A 152 3.76 4.97 -2.73
C SER A 152 5.00 4.64 -3.57
N GLN A 153 5.37 3.36 -3.67
CA GLN A 153 6.47 2.89 -4.50
C GLN A 153 6.17 3.09 -5.99
N ALA A 154 4.97 2.74 -6.45
CA ALA A 154 4.55 2.95 -7.83
C ALA A 154 4.58 4.44 -8.21
N ASN A 155 4.10 5.33 -7.32
CA ASN A 155 4.23 6.77 -7.50
C ASN A 155 5.69 7.21 -7.67
N THR A 156 6.59 6.73 -6.82
CA THR A 156 8.02 7.09 -6.88
C THR A 156 8.67 6.70 -8.21
N LEU A 157 8.22 5.60 -8.83
CA LEU A 157 8.68 5.16 -10.14
C LEU A 157 8.14 6.01 -11.29
N LEU A 158 6.91 6.52 -11.14
CA LEU A 158 6.23 7.33 -12.14
C LEU A 158 6.55 8.82 -12.06
N LEU A 159 7.20 9.28 -10.98
CA LEU A 159 7.67 10.65 -10.87
C LEU A 159 8.90 10.90 -11.78
N PRO A 160 8.90 11.98 -12.59
CA PRO A 160 10.04 12.32 -13.42
C PRO A 160 11.29 12.63 -12.57
N LYS A 161 12.38 11.89 -12.78
CA LYS A 161 13.67 12.13 -12.11
C LYS A 161 14.45 13.20 -12.90
N LYS A 162 14.77 14.34 -12.25
CA LYS A 162 15.67 15.35 -12.85
C LYS A 162 17.10 14.82 -12.86
N THR A 163 17.62 14.43 -14.01
CA THR A 163 19.06 14.19 -14.19
C THR A 163 19.76 15.53 -14.44
N ALA A 164 21.02 15.65 -14.01
CA ALA A 164 21.79 16.90 -14.08
C ALA A 164 22.01 17.40 -15.52
N ASP A 165 21.93 16.51 -16.51
CA ASP A 165 22.01 16.82 -17.94
C ASP A 165 20.74 16.32 -18.65
N SER A 166 19.80 17.22 -18.93
CA SER A 166 18.92 17.25 -20.12
C SER A 166 17.55 17.89 -19.84
N TYR A 167 17.05 18.61 -20.84
CA TYR A 167 15.77 19.32 -20.85
C TYR A 167 14.51 18.42 -20.87
N GLN A 168 14.62 17.10 -20.63
CA GLN A 168 13.47 16.20 -20.60
C GLN A 168 13.64 15.10 -19.54
N SER A 169 13.08 15.34 -18.36
CA SER A 169 12.81 14.29 -17.39
C SER A 169 11.64 13.44 -17.91
N LYS A 170 11.93 12.25 -18.47
CA LYS A 170 10.91 11.29 -18.93
C LYS A 170 11.04 10.01 -18.12
N VAL A 171 9.92 9.48 -17.64
CA VAL A 171 9.84 8.18 -16.95
C VAL A 171 10.28 7.07 -17.93
N SER A 172 11.18 6.19 -17.48
CA SER A 172 11.63 5.07 -18.31
C SER A 172 10.50 4.05 -18.53
N GLU A 173 10.54 3.32 -19.63
CA GLU A 173 9.55 2.28 -19.92
C GLU A 173 9.60 1.15 -18.87
N GLU A 174 10.79 0.80 -18.39
CA GLU A 174 10.98 -0.17 -17.30
C GLU A 174 10.31 0.28 -16.00
N SER A 175 10.43 1.56 -15.63
CA SER A 175 9.72 2.11 -14.47
C SER A 175 8.20 2.09 -14.65
N ARG A 176 7.71 2.31 -15.88
CA ARG A 176 6.28 2.14 -16.19
C ARG A 176 5.84 0.68 -16.01
N ARG A 177 6.55 -0.29 -16.61
CA ARG A 177 6.21 -1.72 -16.47
C ARG A 177 6.25 -2.17 -15.00
N ALA A 178 7.30 -1.83 -14.26
CA ALA A 178 7.39 -2.15 -12.84
C ALA A 178 6.25 -1.52 -12.01
N SER A 179 5.83 -0.30 -12.34
CA SER A 179 4.70 0.33 -11.64
C SER A 179 3.38 -0.40 -11.88
N VAL A 180 3.16 -1.00 -13.06
CA VAL A 180 1.97 -1.82 -13.34
C VAL A 180 1.91 -3.01 -12.38
N ASP A 181 3.00 -3.77 -12.25
CA ASP A 181 3.08 -4.92 -11.35
C ASP A 181 2.81 -4.53 -9.89
N ILE A 182 3.36 -3.38 -9.46
CA ILE A 182 3.17 -2.87 -8.11
C ILE A 182 1.71 -2.43 -7.86
N PHE A 183 1.06 -1.79 -8.83
CA PHE A 183 -0.37 -1.46 -8.72
C PHE A 183 -1.25 -2.71 -8.63
N LEU A 184 -0.96 -3.73 -9.44
CA LEU A 184 -1.67 -5.01 -9.36
C LEU A 184 -1.48 -5.67 -8.00
N LYS A 185 -0.26 -5.60 -7.44
CA LYS A 185 0.04 -6.10 -6.09
C LYS A 185 -0.75 -5.33 -5.02
N ALA A 186 -0.83 -4.00 -5.11
CA ALA A 186 -1.64 -3.18 -4.20
C ALA A 186 -3.13 -3.53 -4.28
N ALA A 187 -3.68 -3.64 -5.49
CA ALA A 187 -5.06 -4.06 -5.71
C ALA A 187 -5.32 -5.45 -5.12
N GLY A 188 -4.40 -6.40 -5.32
CA GLY A 188 -4.51 -7.75 -4.79
C GLY A 188 -4.56 -7.80 -3.26
N TYR A 189 -3.77 -6.98 -2.56
CA TYR A 189 -3.85 -6.89 -1.09
C TYR A 189 -5.20 -6.38 -0.61
N LEU A 190 -5.73 -5.34 -1.25
CA LEU A 190 -7.00 -4.72 -0.89
C LEU A 190 -8.20 -5.62 -1.23
N ASP A 191 -8.18 -6.24 -2.40
CA ASP A 191 -9.22 -7.19 -2.80
C ASP A 191 -9.22 -8.42 -1.88
N PHE A 192 -8.05 -8.97 -1.56
CA PHE A 192 -7.95 -10.07 -0.59
C PHE A 192 -8.49 -9.67 0.79
N ALA A 193 -8.18 -8.45 1.26
CA ALA A 193 -8.71 -7.95 2.52
C ALA A 193 -10.24 -7.90 2.51
N VAL A 194 -10.84 -7.41 1.42
CA VAL A 194 -12.31 -7.32 1.26
C VAL A 194 -12.95 -8.71 1.17
N GLN A 195 -12.39 -9.61 0.36
CA GLN A 195 -13.01 -10.92 0.06
C GLN A 195 -12.79 -11.95 1.17
N HIS A 196 -11.68 -11.88 1.91
CA HIS A 196 -11.26 -12.96 2.81
C HIS A 196 -11.05 -12.54 4.26
N VAL A 197 -10.73 -11.27 4.52
CA VAL A 197 -10.44 -10.77 5.88
C VAL A 197 -11.67 -10.11 6.50
N LEU A 198 -12.34 -9.18 5.80
CA LEU A 198 -13.55 -8.52 6.32
C LEU A 198 -14.68 -9.50 6.69
N PRO A 199 -14.94 -10.60 5.95
CA PRO A 199 -15.98 -11.56 6.33
C PRO A 199 -15.73 -12.27 7.66
N GLN A 200 -14.48 -12.24 8.16
CA GLN A 200 -14.11 -12.85 9.44
C GLN A 200 -14.53 -12.00 10.65
N PHE A 201 -14.95 -10.76 10.42
CA PHE A 201 -15.42 -9.87 11.47
C PHE A 201 -16.92 -10.04 11.71
N PRO A 202 -17.36 -10.11 12.97
CA PRO A 202 -18.77 -9.96 13.32
C PRO A 202 -19.33 -8.65 12.73
N PRO A 203 -20.61 -8.63 12.29
CA PRO A 203 -21.22 -7.44 11.70
C PRO A 203 -21.17 -6.20 12.60
N GLU A 204 -21.21 -6.39 13.92
CA GLU A 204 -21.09 -5.33 14.92
C GLU A 204 -19.69 -4.71 14.87
N LEU A 205 -18.66 -5.56 14.92
CA LEU A 205 -17.26 -5.12 14.92
C LEU A 205 -16.84 -4.48 13.58
N ARG A 206 -17.47 -4.87 12.46
CA ARG A 206 -17.22 -4.22 11.17
C ARG A 206 -17.63 -2.75 11.14
N LYS A 207 -18.65 -2.36 11.91
CA LYS A 207 -19.10 -0.96 12.00
C LYS A 207 -18.14 -0.10 12.82
N ASP A 208 -17.39 -0.72 13.71
CA ASP A 208 -16.40 -0.07 14.58
C ASP A 208 -15.01 -0.01 13.94
N LEU A 209 -14.87 -0.48 12.69
CA LEU A 209 -13.61 -0.36 11.95
C LEU A 209 -13.29 1.12 11.69
N PRO A 210 -12.00 1.51 11.77
CA PRO A 210 -11.52 2.81 11.33
C PRO A 210 -11.97 3.12 9.89
N LEU A 211 -12.22 4.40 9.59
CA LEU A 211 -12.77 4.83 8.30
C LEU A 211 -11.93 4.36 7.10
N ASP A 212 -10.61 4.41 7.22
CA ASP A 212 -9.65 3.96 6.21
C ASP A 212 -9.67 2.44 5.98
N LEU A 213 -10.22 1.67 6.93
CA LEU A 213 -10.42 0.22 6.83
C LEU A 213 -11.87 -0.16 6.50
N ALA A 214 -12.74 0.81 6.24
CA ALA A 214 -14.11 0.55 5.83
C ALA A 214 -14.14 -0.14 4.45
N GLU A 215 -15.06 -1.09 4.29
CA GLU A 215 -15.18 -1.91 3.06
C GLU A 215 -15.20 -1.08 1.77
N GLY A 216 -16.03 -0.03 1.73
CA GLY A 216 -16.14 0.84 0.57
C GLY A 216 -14.86 1.61 0.26
N VAL A 217 -14.07 1.97 1.27
CA VAL A 217 -12.78 2.65 1.11
C VAL A 217 -11.75 1.68 0.52
N LEU A 218 -11.67 0.46 1.06
CA LEU A 218 -10.77 -0.58 0.54
C LEU A 218 -11.10 -0.96 -0.90
N GLN A 219 -12.39 -1.11 -1.24
CA GLN A 219 -12.84 -1.34 -2.61
C GLN A 219 -12.49 -0.18 -3.55
N ALA A 220 -12.70 1.05 -3.12
CA ALA A 220 -12.36 2.23 -3.91
C ALA A 220 -10.85 2.31 -4.18
N LEU A 221 -10.01 2.05 -3.18
CA LEU A 221 -8.56 2.02 -3.33
C LEU A 221 -8.09 0.87 -4.25
N SER A 222 -8.74 -0.31 -4.17
CA SER A 222 -8.46 -1.43 -5.08
C SER A 222 -8.77 -1.06 -6.54
N LEU A 223 -9.95 -0.48 -6.77
CA LEU A 223 -10.35 0.01 -8.09
C LEU A 223 -9.44 1.13 -8.62
N GLN A 224 -8.99 2.03 -7.75
CA GLN A 224 -8.03 3.07 -8.09
C GLN A 224 -6.71 2.45 -8.55
N ALA A 225 -6.18 1.48 -7.80
CA ALA A 225 -4.94 0.78 -8.17
C ALA A 225 -5.07 0.08 -9.53
N LEU A 226 -6.17 -0.64 -9.77
CA LEU A 226 -6.45 -1.26 -11.08
C LEU A 226 -6.58 -0.23 -12.20
N GLY A 227 -7.25 0.88 -11.97
CA GLY A 227 -7.40 1.97 -12.93
C GLY A 227 -6.06 2.58 -13.35
N HIS A 228 -5.16 2.78 -12.39
CA HIS A 228 -3.80 3.26 -12.67
C HIS A 228 -2.96 2.23 -13.41
N ALA A 229 -3.03 0.94 -13.03
CA ALA A 229 -2.35 -0.14 -13.75
C ALA A 229 -2.76 -0.16 -15.24
N ALA A 230 -4.07 -0.13 -15.51
CA ALA A 230 -4.60 -0.10 -16.88
C ALA A 230 -4.18 1.17 -17.64
N THR A 231 -4.22 2.33 -16.98
CA THR A 231 -3.80 3.60 -17.57
C THR A 231 -2.33 3.57 -17.99
N VAL A 232 -1.45 3.10 -17.11
CA VAL A 232 -0.01 3.00 -17.40
C VAL A 232 0.25 1.97 -18.51
N GLN A 233 -0.48 0.85 -18.52
CA GLN A 233 -0.36 -0.18 -19.54
C GLN A 233 -0.69 0.37 -20.94
N VAL A 234 -1.79 1.10 -21.08
CA VAL A 234 -2.14 1.76 -22.36
C VAL A 234 -1.04 2.75 -22.79
N MET A 235 -0.47 3.50 -21.86
CA MET A 235 0.66 4.40 -22.16
C MET A 235 1.93 3.69 -22.60
N ILE A 236 2.14 2.43 -22.24
CA ILE A 236 3.26 1.62 -22.72
C ILE A 236 2.97 1.17 -24.16
N GLU A 237 1.74 0.76 -24.45
CA GLU A 237 1.34 0.26 -25.77
C GLU A 237 1.31 1.35 -26.85
N ASP A 238 1.01 2.60 -26.46
CA ASP A 238 0.96 3.76 -27.34
C ASP A 238 2.33 4.47 -27.56
N ALA A 239 3.41 4.00 -26.90
CA ALA A 239 4.73 4.66 -26.87
C ALA A 239 5.71 4.17 -27.95
#